data_AF-A0A6J6SJF7-F1
#
_entry.id   AF-A0A6J6SJF7-F1
#
_cell.length_a   1.000
_cell.length_b   1.000
_cell.length_c   1.000
_cell.angle_alpha   90.00
_cell.angle_beta   90.00
_cell.angle_gamma   90.00
#
_symmetry.space_group_name_H-M   'P 1'
#
loop_
_entity.id
_entity.type
_entity.pdbx_description
1 polymer ?
#
loop_
_entity_poly.entity_id
_entity_poly.type
_entity_poly.pdbx_seq_one_letter_code
_entity_poly.pdbx_strand_id
1 'polypeptide(L)'
;MHRDSQEFEGEPDAALREYLADYARRLNDPTYCAVLIALIELSMRDDAFADVHRRSFSQTRSRAAGIIRRGQSSGIFRADLDVKQGVEDVVAPFLYRRLVTQAQITSRQVEHLHQRLIGAWSPPS
;
A
#
# COMPACT_ATOMS: atom_id res chain seq x y z
N MET A 1 -8.80 -8.12 -15.34
CA MET A 1 -9.18 -9.38 -14.68
C MET A 1 -9.11 -9.16 -13.17
N HIS A 2 -10.25 -8.81 -12.57
CA HIS A 2 -10.42 -8.59 -11.14
C HIS A 2 -10.24 -9.94 -10.43
N ARG A 3 -9.18 -10.08 -9.62
CA ARG A 3 -9.20 -11.09 -8.56
C ARG A 3 -10.00 -10.48 -7.41
N ASP A 4 -11.32 -10.58 -7.52
CA ASP A 4 -12.21 -10.38 -6.39
C ASP A 4 -11.89 -11.43 -5.33
N SER A 5 -11.71 -10.97 -4.09
CA SER A 5 -12.07 -11.70 -2.88
C SER A 5 -11.52 -13.12 -2.71
N GLN A 6 -10.20 -13.31 -2.76
CA GLN A 6 -9.64 -14.32 -1.86
C GLN A 6 -9.80 -13.76 -0.44
N GLU A 7 -10.70 -14.37 0.34
CA GLU A 7 -10.69 -14.26 1.80
C GLU A 7 -9.26 -14.50 2.27
N PHE A 8 -8.56 -13.42 2.64
CA PHE A 8 -7.17 -13.51 3.04
C PHE A 8 -7.11 -14.08 4.46
N GLU A 9 -6.91 -15.39 4.58
CA GLU A 9 -6.95 -16.20 5.82
C GLU A 9 -5.76 -15.99 6.77
N GLY A 10 -4.82 -15.08 6.47
CA GLY A 10 -3.65 -14.83 7.31
C GLY A 10 -3.87 -13.78 8.41
N GLU A 11 -3.12 -13.90 9.52
CA GLU A 11 -3.06 -12.87 10.56
C GLU A 11 -2.74 -11.49 9.94
N PRO A 12 -3.39 -10.40 10.39
CA PRO A 12 -3.22 -9.05 9.84
C PRO A 12 -1.76 -8.58 9.71
N ASP A 13 -0.89 -8.97 10.64
CA ASP A 13 0.55 -8.71 10.59
C ASP A 13 1.19 -9.38 9.36
N ALA A 14 1.05 -10.70 9.24
CA ALA A 14 1.59 -11.47 8.12
C ALA A 14 1.04 -10.97 6.78
N ALA A 15 -0.26 -10.67 6.72
CA ALA A 15 -0.92 -10.12 5.55
C ALA A 15 -0.34 -8.74 5.14
N LEU A 16 0.01 -7.89 6.12
CA LEU A 16 0.66 -6.60 5.86
C LEU A 16 2.05 -6.81 5.25
N ARG A 17 2.85 -7.71 5.82
CA ARG A 17 4.19 -8.03 5.31
C ARG A 17 4.15 -8.52 3.86
N GLU A 18 3.24 -9.45 3.57
CA GLU A 18 3.03 -9.97 2.21
C GLU A 18 2.58 -8.88 1.24
N TYR A 19 1.67 -8.01 1.69
CA TYR A 19 1.23 -6.87 0.89
C TYR A 19 2.38 -5.93 0.53
N LEU A 20 3.23 -5.59 1.52
CA LEU A 20 4.40 -4.73 1.30
C LEU A 20 5.39 -5.36 0.33
N ALA A 21 5.67 -6.66 0.46
CA ALA A 21 6.55 -7.39 -0.45
C ALA A 21 6.01 -7.41 -1.88
N ASP A 22 4.72 -7.72 -2.06
CA ASP A 22 4.09 -7.71 -3.37
C ASP A 22 4.06 -6.31 -3.99
N TYR A 23 3.80 -5.28 -3.18
CA TYR A 23 3.79 -3.91 -3.65
C TYR A 23 5.18 -3.45 -4.10
N ALA A 24 6.22 -3.75 -3.31
CA ALA A 24 7.61 -3.50 -3.68
C ALA A 24 8.00 -4.22 -4.98
N ARG A 25 7.59 -5.48 -5.15
CA ARG A 25 7.83 -6.26 -6.37
C ARG A 25 7.19 -5.61 -7.60
N ARG A 26 5.92 -5.20 -7.51
CA ARG A 26 5.23 -4.47 -8.60
C ARG A 26 5.93 -3.16 -8.93
N LEU A 27 6.31 -2.41 -7.91
CA LEU A 27 7.00 -1.12 -8.08
C LEU A 27 8.43 -1.25 -8.64
N ASN A 28 9.09 -2.38 -8.43
CA ASN A 28 10.37 -2.70 -9.06
C ASN A 28 10.22 -3.23 -10.49
N ASP A 29 9.04 -3.69 -10.90
CA ASP A 29 8.76 -4.08 -12.28
C ASP A 29 8.81 -2.84 -13.19
N PRO A 30 9.68 -2.82 -14.21
CA PRO A 30 9.90 -1.63 -15.02
C PRO A 30 8.66 -1.24 -15.83
N THR A 31 7.89 -2.22 -16.31
CA THR A 31 6.67 -1.99 -17.09
C THR A 31 5.58 -1.38 -16.22
N TYR A 32 5.33 -1.96 -15.05
CA TYR A 32 4.37 -1.44 -14.08
C TYR A 32 4.74 -0.02 -13.63
N CYS A 33 6.02 0.21 -13.32
CA CYS A 33 6.49 1.52 -12.89
C CYS A 33 6.34 2.58 -14.01
N ALA A 34 6.64 2.23 -15.26
CA ALA A 34 6.46 3.13 -16.40
C ALA A 34 4.98 3.48 -16.63
N VAL A 35 4.09 2.49 -16.58
CA VAL A 35 2.64 2.70 -16.69
C VAL A 35 2.11 3.58 -15.56
N LEU A 36 2.58 3.36 -14.33
CA LEU A 36 2.22 4.19 -13.17
C LEU A 36 2.62 5.66 -13.39
N ILE A 37 3.86 5.90 -13.84
CA ILE A 37 4.36 7.25 -14.12
C ILE A 37 3.51 7.93 -15.21
N ALA A 38 3.23 7.22 -16.31
CA ALA A 38 2.40 7.74 -17.40
C ALA A 38 0.99 8.08 -16.90
N LEU A 39 0.39 7.23 -16.06
CA LEU A 39 -0.94 7.51 -15.50
C LEU A 39 -0.93 8.75 -14.58
N ILE A 40 0.11 8.92 -13.75
CA ILE A 40 0.25 10.11 -12.90
C ILE A 40 0.42 11.35 -13.77
N GLU A 41 1.32 11.32 -14.77
CA GLU A 41 1.58 12.45 -15.65
C GLU A 41 0.35 12.86 -16.47
N LEU A 42 -0.34 11.90 -17.08
CA LEU A 42 -1.56 12.16 -17.86
C LEU A 42 -2.71 12.66 -16.98
N SER A 43 -2.82 12.18 -15.74
CA SER A 43 -3.85 12.64 -14.81
C SER A 43 -3.76 14.13 -14.46
N MET A 44 -2.59 14.74 -14.65
CA MET A 44 -2.39 16.18 -14.42
C MET A 44 -2.86 17.05 -15.60
N ARG A 45 -3.14 16.44 -16.75
CA ARG A 45 -3.41 17.14 -18.01
C ARG A 45 -4.78 16.79 -18.61
N ASP A 46 -5.35 15.66 -18.23
CA ASP A 46 -6.59 15.12 -18.80
C ASP A 46 -7.51 14.59 -17.68
N ASP A 47 -8.74 15.10 -17.65
CA ASP A 47 -9.73 14.77 -16.62
C ASP A 47 -10.19 13.31 -16.64
N ALA A 48 -10.23 12.68 -17.82
CA ALA A 48 -10.56 11.26 -17.92
C ALA A 48 -9.44 10.40 -17.31
N PHE A 49 -8.17 10.76 -17.53
CA PHE A 49 -7.05 10.13 -16.83
C PHE A 49 -7.03 10.45 -15.34
N ALA A 50 -7.44 11.66 -14.93
CA ALA A 50 -7.61 12.02 -13.52
C ALA A 50 -8.68 11.16 -12.83
N ASP A 51 -9.78 10.87 -13.51
CA ASP A 51 -10.81 9.95 -13.04
C ASP A 51 -10.29 8.51 -12.92
N VAL A 52 -9.58 8.01 -13.93
CA VAL A 52 -8.97 6.66 -13.89
C VAL A 52 -7.95 6.57 -12.75
N HIS A 53 -7.10 7.58 -12.57
CA HIS A 53 -6.15 7.67 -11.47
C HIS A 53 -6.86 7.62 -10.11
N ARG A 54 -7.85 8.51 -9.87
CA ARG A 54 -8.61 8.53 -8.61
C ARG A 54 -9.30 7.20 -8.30
N ARG A 55 -9.89 6.54 -9.30
CA ARG A 55 -10.53 5.23 -9.13
C ARG A 55 -9.52 4.13 -8.85
N SER A 56 -8.38 4.14 -9.53
CA SER A 56 -7.31 3.14 -9.39
C SER A 56 -6.59 3.22 -8.04
N PHE A 57 -6.42 4.43 -7.49
CA PHE A 57 -5.75 4.69 -6.21
C PHE A 57 -6.72 4.97 -5.05
N SER A 58 -8.01 4.64 -5.22
CA SER A 58 -9.00 4.84 -4.17
C SER A 58 -8.64 4.04 -2.90
N GLN A 59 -8.18 4.76 -1.88
CA GLN A 59 -7.71 4.18 -0.61
C GLN A 59 -8.80 3.36 0.09
N THR A 60 -10.07 3.78 0.00
CA THR A 60 -11.22 3.13 0.64
C THR A 60 -11.39 1.67 0.22
N ARG A 61 -11.02 1.33 -1.01
CA ARG A 61 -11.11 -0.01 -1.63
C ARG A 61 -9.76 -0.72 -1.73
N SER A 62 -8.69 -0.13 -1.21
CA SER A 62 -7.37 -0.74 -1.28
C SER A 62 -7.27 -1.99 -0.40
N ARG A 63 -6.49 -2.98 -0.85
CA ARG A 63 -6.18 -4.19 -0.05
C ARG A 63 -5.53 -3.84 1.29
N ALA A 64 -4.70 -2.79 1.33
CA ALA A 64 -4.12 -2.26 2.57
C ALA A 64 -5.19 -1.80 3.57
N ALA A 65 -6.21 -1.06 3.13
CA ALA A 65 -7.31 -0.65 4.01
C ALA A 65 -8.07 -1.86 4.59
N GLY A 66 -8.24 -2.93 3.80
CA GLY A 66 -8.84 -4.18 4.29
C GLY A 66 -8.00 -4.86 5.37
N ILE A 67 -6.67 -4.89 5.22
CA ILE A 67 -5.76 -5.44 6.23
C ILE A 67 -5.84 -4.63 7.52
N ILE A 68 -5.80 -3.30 7.43
CA ILE A 68 -5.86 -2.40 8.60
C ILE A 68 -7.16 -2.61 9.38
N ARG A 69 -8.32 -2.54 8.70
CA ARG A 69 -9.63 -2.72 9.36
C ARG A 69 -9.76 -4.08 10.06
N ARG A 70 -9.23 -5.14 9.45
CA ARG A 70 -9.23 -6.47 10.08
C ARG A 70 -8.35 -6.49 11.32
N GLY A 71 -7.13 -5.93 11.25
CA GLY A 71 -6.27 -5.80 12.42
C GLY A 71 -6.90 -4.99 13.56
N GLN A 72 -7.68 -3.95 13.24
CA GLN A 72 -8.48 -3.23 14.24
C GLN A 72 -9.58 -4.11 14.84
N SER A 73 -10.33 -4.84 14.01
CA SER A 73 -11.41 -5.72 14.49
C SER A 73 -10.92 -6.89 15.34
N SER A 74 -9.68 -7.35 15.13
CA SER A 74 -9.05 -8.42 15.89
C SER A 74 -8.22 -7.91 17.08
N GLY A 75 -8.19 -6.60 17.35
CA GLY A 75 -7.42 -5.99 18.44
C GLY A 75 -5.89 -6.01 18.25
N ILE A 76 -5.39 -6.39 17.06
CA ILE A 76 -3.96 -6.44 16.75
C ILE A 76 -3.43 -5.04 16.43
N PHE A 77 -4.26 -4.19 15.83
CA PHE A 77 -3.95 -2.77 15.60
C PHE A 77 -4.84 -1.89 16.47
N ARG A 78 -4.31 -0.72 16.87
CA ARG A 78 -5.02 0.29 17.65
C ARG A 78 -6.34 0.70 16.97
N ALA A 79 -7.41 0.73 17.75
CA ALA A 79 -8.76 0.97 17.26
C ALA A 79 -8.96 2.38 16.67
N ASP A 80 -8.12 3.35 17.08
CA ASP A 80 -8.17 4.75 16.66
C ASP A 80 -7.19 5.07 15.51
N LEU A 81 -6.54 4.08 14.91
CA LEU A 81 -5.74 4.27 13.70
C LEU A 81 -6.64 4.76 12.55
N ASP A 82 -6.33 5.93 11.99
CA ASP A 82 -6.98 6.39 10.77
C ASP A 82 -6.58 5.47 9.60
N VAL A 83 -7.56 4.79 9.02
CA VAL A 83 -7.34 3.82 7.94
C VAL A 83 -6.77 4.47 6.68
N LYS A 84 -7.17 5.71 6.35
CA LYS A 84 -6.63 6.41 5.17
C LYS A 84 -5.17 6.76 5.38
N GLN A 85 -4.85 7.32 6.55
CA GLN A 85 -3.46 7.63 6.91
C GLN A 85 -2.60 6.36 6.92
N GLY A 86 -3.11 5.25 7.48
CA GLY A 86 -2.38 3.98 7.48
C GLY A 86 -2.10 3.44 6.07
N VAL A 87 -3.01 3.65 5.10
CA VAL A 87 -2.76 3.32 3.69
C VAL A 87 -1.66 4.21 3.11
N GLU A 88 -1.63 5.50 3.43
CA GLU A 88 -0.57 6.41 2.99
C GLU A 88 0.79 6.04 3.57
N ASP A 89 0.85 5.69 4.86
CA ASP A 89 2.07 5.29 5.55
C ASP A 89 2.70 4.02 4.94
N VAL A 90 1.86 3.15 4.39
CA VAL A 90 2.25 1.94 3.64
C VAL A 90 2.81 2.28 2.26
N VAL A 91 2.15 3.19 1.55
CA VAL A 91 2.40 3.42 0.11
C VAL A 91 3.51 4.44 -0.13
N ALA A 92 3.52 5.54 0.60
CA ALA A 92 4.38 6.69 0.34
C ALA A 92 5.88 6.38 0.35
N PRO A 93 6.45 5.60 1.29
CA PRO A 93 7.89 5.35 1.31
C PRO A 93 8.41 4.66 0.05
N PHE A 94 7.63 3.72 -0.50
CA PHE A 94 8.01 2.98 -1.70
C PHE A 94 7.79 3.79 -2.98
N LEU A 95 6.70 4.56 -3.07
CA LEU A 95 6.50 5.48 -4.19
C LEU A 95 7.60 6.53 -4.26
N TYR A 96 7.95 7.18 -3.14
CA TYR A 96 9.04 8.15 -3.11
C TYR A 96 10.34 7.53 -3.60
N ARG A 97 10.66 6.33 -3.11
CA ARG A 97 11.88 5.64 -3.50
C ARG A 97 11.93 5.34 -5.01
N ARG A 98 10.83 4.84 -5.58
CA ARG A 98 10.78 4.49 -7.01
C ARG A 98 10.67 5.68 -7.94
N LEU A 99 9.82 6.64 -7.60
CA LEU A 99 9.47 7.73 -8.52
C LEU A 99 10.40 8.93 -8.38
N VAL A 100 10.89 9.20 -7.16
CA VAL A 100 11.74 10.36 -6.89
C VAL A 100 13.21 9.97 -6.91
N THR A 101 13.61 9.01 -6.07
CA THR A 101 15.03 8.61 -5.99
C THR A 101 15.44 7.59 -7.05
N GLN A 102 14.46 7.05 -7.80
CA GLN A 102 14.65 6.04 -8.84
C GLN A 102 15.35 4.75 -8.38
N ALA A 103 15.53 4.55 -7.08
CA ALA A 103 16.20 3.39 -6.52
C ALA A 103 15.24 2.19 -6.43
N GLN A 104 15.74 0.97 -6.61
CA GLN A 104 14.94 -0.23 -6.35
C GLN A 104 14.66 -0.39 -4.85
N ILE A 105 13.55 -1.05 -4.54
CA ILE A 105 13.14 -1.40 -3.18
C ILE A 105 13.71 -2.77 -2.84
N THR A 106 14.42 -2.90 -1.72
CA THR A 106 15.02 -4.17 -1.28
C THR A 106 14.14 -4.89 -0.26
N SER A 107 14.31 -6.21 -0.11
CA SER A 107 13.60 -6.98 0.92
C SER A 107 13.87 -6.48 2.34
N ARG A 108 15.08 -5.95 2.60
CA ARG A 108 15.42 -5.32 3.89
C ARG A 108 14.58 -4.07 4.16
N GLN A 109 14.24 -3.29 3.12
CA GLN A 109 13.39 -2.12 3.25
C GLN A 109 11.93 -2.48 3.46
N VAL A 110 11.48 -3.58 2.86
CA VAL A 110 10.16 -4.18 3.14
C VAL A 110 10.06 -4.55 4.61
N GLU A 111 11.03 -5.30 5.13
CA GLU A 111 11.06 -5.72 6.53
C GLU A 111 11.12 -4.51 7.48
N HIS A 112 11.99 -3.54 7.20
CA HIS A 112 12.11 -2.35 8.04
C HIS A 112 10.82 -1.52 8.08
N LEU A 113 10.15 -1.35 6.93
CA LEU A 113 8.87 -0.64 6.89
C LEU A 113 7.80 -1.41 7.65
N HIS A 114 7.72 -2.73 7.46
CA HIS A 114 6.78 -3.59 8.19
C HIS A 114 6.94 -3.44 9.71
N GLN A 115 8.16 -3.62 10.23
CA GLN A 115 8.45 -3.48 11.67
C GLN A 115 8.09 -2.08 12.20
N ARG A 116 8.39 -1.03 11.44
CA ARG A 116 8.04 0.34 11.81
C ARG A 116 6.53 0.55 11.90
N LEU A 117 5.77 0.02 10.93
CA LEU A 117 4.31 0.14 10.91
C LEU A 117 3.68 -0.66 12.04
N ILE A 118 4.09 -1.90 12.27
CA ILE A 118 3.61 -2.71 13.38
C ILE A 118 3.88 -2.00 14.71
N GLY A 119 5.11 -1.52 14.95
CA GLY A 119 5.43 -0.77 16.16
C GLY A 119 4.59 0.49 16.37
N ALA A 120 4.21 1.19 15.29
CA ALA A 120 3.37 2.39 15.35
C ALA A 120 1.86 2.08 15.49
N TRP A 121 1.42 0.92 14.99
CA TRP A 121 0.01 0.56 14.91
C TRP A 121 -0.43 -0.37 16.05
N SER A 122 0.49 -0.99 16.78
CA SER A 122 0.16 -1.81 17.95
C SER A 122 -0.62 -1.00 19.01
N PRO A 123 -1.57 -1.62 19.73
CA PRO A 123 -2.23 -1.00 20.87
C PRO A 123 -1.24 -0.54 21.93
N PRO A 124 -1.54 0.55 22.68
CA PRO A 124 -0.76 0.92 23.84
C PRO A 124 -0.79 -0.22 24.88
N SER A 125 0.37 -0.47 25.51
CA SER A 125 0.51 -1.43 26.62
C SER A 125 -0.13 -0.92 27.91
#